data_AF-A0A517SJX8-F1
#
_entry.id   AF-A0A517SJX8-F1
#
_cell.length_a   1.000
_cell.length_b   1.000
_cell.length_c   1.000
_cell.angle_alpha   90.00
_cell.angle_beta   90.00
_cell.angle_gamma   90.00
#
_symmetry.space_group_name_H-M   'P 1'
#
loop_
_entity.id
_entity.type
_entity.pdbx_description
1 polymer ?
#
loop_
_entity_poly.entity_id
_entity_poly.type
_entity_poly.pdbx_seq_one_letter_code
_entity_poly.pdbx_strand_id
1 'polypeptide(L)'
;MLRSQFRRGFTLIELLVTIAIIAILVALLLPAVQQAREAARRASCKNNMHQFGVALGSYFDTFTMLPAGCVNPRGPIAHRPAGFHHSWIWALLPHLDQRSASDGLDQNLGAYDVANRPVARLVLPILLCPSDTPSRTSIDRVMRGAGLNNYAGVHHPVEAPIDTTNHGSFYVNSFLRYEEIPDGTAYTIGLGEIFRDPTNLGWVSGTRSTLRNTSGINKTKVGIRPYANDPATIVDQKQVEDSAPLDEIFPLGPEPGGDEDATEMLPTPEEGAILRPPAPPVAVNLDYSVGGFDSRHAGGAQFLLLDSSSRFISENISPGLFEQLADRADGGVTAEF
;
A
#
# COMPACT_ATOMS: atom_id res chain seq x y z
N MET A 1 -75.42 -22.43 4.76
CA MET A 1 -75.18 -21.70 3.49
C MET A 1 -73.69 -21.73 3.18
N LEU A 2 -73.26 -22.61 2.27
CA LEU A 2 -71.88 -22.62 1.75
C LEU A 2 -71.82 -21.69 0.54
N ARG A 3 -71.18 -20.52 0.70
CA ARG A 3 -70.91 -19.60 -0.42
C ARG A 3 -69.90 -20.27 -1.36
N SER A 4 -70.37 -20.67 -2.55
CA SER A 4 -69.51 -21.05 -3.68
C SER A 4 -68.61 -19.86 -4.03
N GLN A 5 -67.32 -19.96 -3.69
CA GLN A 5 -66.32 -19.01 -4.16
C GLN A 5 -66.01 -19.37 -5.61
N PHE A 6 -66.54 -18.57 -6.55
CA PHE A 6 -66.13 -18.61 -7.95
C PHE A 6 -64.62 -18.35 -8.02
N ARG A 7 -63.84 -19.41 -8.30
CA ARG A 7 -62.43 -19.27 -8.65
C ARG A 7 -62.36 -18.56 -9.99
N ARG A 8 -61.95 -17.29 -9.99
CA ARG A 8 -61.62 -16.56 -11.21
C ARG A 8 -60.38 -17.21 -11.84
N GLY A 9 -60.52 -17.70 -13.06
CA GLY A 9 -59.40 -18.20 -13.86
C GLY A 9 -58.55 -17.03 -14.36
N PHE A 10 -57.23 -17.17 -14.31
CA PHE A 10 -56.30 -16.19 -14.82
C PHE A 10 -56.11 -16.40 -16.32
N THR A 11 -56.19 -15.34 -17.13
CA THR A 11 -56.00 -15.46 -18.58
C THR A 11 -54.51 -15.50 -18.92
N LEU A 12 -54.15 -16.20 -19.99
CA LEU A 12 -52.76 -16.27 -20.47
C LEU A 12 -52.19 -14.87 -20.76
N ILE A 13 -53.04 -13.95 -21.22
CA ILE A 13 -52.67 -12.57 -21.54
C ILE A 13 -52.33 -11.79 -20.25
N GLU A 14 -53.13 -11.89 -19.19
CA GLU A 14 -52.85 -11.22 -17.91
C GLU A 14 -51.52 -11.69 -17.32
N LEU A 15 -51.21 -12.97 -17.44
CA LEU A 15 -49.91 -13.51 -17.01
C LEU A 15 -48.78 -12.91 -17.82
N LEU A 16 -48.90 -12.93 -19.15
CA LEU A 16 -47.86 -12.47 -20.06
C LEU A 16 -47.57 -10.97 -19.88
N VAL A 17 -48.61 -10.14 -19.72
CA VAL A 17 -48.44 -8.70 -19.47
C VAL A 17 -47.77 -8.46 -18.13
N THR A 18 -48.15 -9.18 -17.08
CA THR A 18 -47.58 -9.00 -15.74
C THR A 18 -46.10 -9.34 -15.71
N ILE A 19 -45.71 -10.49 -16.29
CA ILE A 19 -44.29 -10.86 -16.35
C ILE A 19 -43.50 -9.91 -17.25
N ALA A 20 -44.09 -9.38 -18.32
CA ALA A 20 -43.44 -8.39 -19.18
C ALA A 20 -43.16 -7.08 -18.42
N ILE A 21 -44.13 -6.58 -17.64
CA ILE A 21 -43.93 -5.39 -16.81
C ILE A 21 -42.83 -5.63 -15.76
N ILE A 22 -42.87 -6.77 -15.05
CA ILE A 22 -41.83 -7.11 -14.06
C ILE A 22 -40.45 -7.21 -14.72
N ALA A 23 -40.35 -7.84 -15.89
CA ALA A 23 -39.09 -7.96 -16.62
C ALA A 23 -38.52 -6.59 -17.01
N ILE A 24 -39.36 -5.67 -17.50
CA ILE A 24 -38.95 -4.30 -17.82
C ILE A 24 -38.50 -3.55 -16.56
N LEU A 25 -39.26 -3.63 -15.47
CA LEU A 25 -38.91 -2.98 -14.21
C LEU A 25 -37.57 -3.49 -13.66
N VAL A 26 -37.36 -4.82 -13.64
CA VAL A 26 -36.10 -5.42 -13.18
C VAL A 26 -34.92 -5.02 -14.10
N ALA A 27 -35.13 -5.01 -15.41
CA ALA A 27 -34.11 -4.60 -16.38
C ALA A 27 -33.66 -3.14 -16.17
N LEU A 28 -34.56 -2.25 -15.77
CA LEU A 28 -34.24 -0.85 -15.47
C LEU A 28 -33.64 -0.65 -14.07
N LEU A 29 -34.05 -1.45 -13.08
CA LEU A 29 -33.57 -1.34 -11.71
C LEU A 29 -32.18 -1.94 -11.49
N LEU A 30 -31.83 -3.02 -12.18
CA LEU A 30 -30.54 -3.70 -11.95
C LEU A 30 -29.32 -2.79 -12.22
N PRO A 31 -29.22 -2.07 -13.36
CA PRO A 31 -28.12 -1.14 -13.59
C PRO A 31 -28.04 -0.05 -12.53
N ALA A 32 -29.20 0.50 -12.12
CA ALA A 32 -29.27 1.56 -11.12
C ALA A 32 -28.78 1.10 -9.74
N VAL A 33 -29.18 -0.11 -9.31
CA VAL A 33 -28.73 -0.68 -8.03
C VAL A 33 -27.22 -0.92 -8.03
N GLN A 34 -26.63 -1.36 -9.15
CA GLN A 34 -25.19 -1.56 -9.23
C GLN A 34 -24.41 -0.23 -9.21
N GLN A 35 -24.90 0.79 -9.93
CA GLN A 35 -24.31 2.13 -9.89
C GLN A 35 -24.36 2.72 -8.47
N ALA A 36 -25.49 2.59 -7.78
CA ALA A 36 -25.65 3.04 -6.40
C ALA A 36 -24.68 2.32 -5.45
N ARG A 37 -24.50 0.99 -5.61
CA ARG A 37 -23.55 0.22 -4.81
C ARG A 37 -22.11 0.66 -5.04
N GLU A 38 -21.71 0.92 -6.29
CA GLU A 38 -20.35 1.41 -6.58
C GLU A 38 -20.12 2.83 -6.06
N ALA A 39 -21.11 3.71 -6.18
CA ALA A 39 -21.04 5.04 -5.58
C ALA A 39 -20.85 4.98 -4.06
N ALA A 40 -21.55 4.07 -3.38
CA ALA A 40 -21.38 3.85 -1.93
C ALA A 40 -19.99 3.29 -1.59
N ARG A 41 -19.46 2.34 -2.38
CA ARG A 41 -18.09 1.84 -2.18
C ARG A 41 -17.03 2.92 -2.37
N ARG A 42 -17.19 3.77 -3.39
CA ARG A 42 -16.31 4.92 -3.63
C ARG A 42 -16.39 5.97 -2.52
N ALA A 43 -17.58 6.22 -1.98
CA ALA A 43 -17.74 7.08 -0.80
C ALA A 43 -17.03 6.48 0.42
N SER A 44 -17.05 5.16 0.57
CA SER A 44 -16.30 4.48 1.64
C SER A 44 -14.79 4.64 1.47
N CYS A 45 -14.22 4.43 0.27
CA CYS A 45 -12.78 4.62 0.06
C CYS A 45 -12.37 6.10 0.20
N LYS A 46 -13.23 7.06 -0.19
CA LYS A 46 -13.05 8.49 0.11
C LYS A 46 -13.06 8.78 1.62
N ASN A 47 -13.95 8.15 2.38
CA ASN A 47 -14.01 8.30 3.83
C ASN A 47 -12.77 7.71 4.53
N ASN A 48 -12.18 6.64 3.99
CA ASN A 48 -10.90 6.13 4.47
C ASN A 48 -9.78 7.15 4.22
N MET A 49 -9.73 7.79 3.05
CA MET A 49 -8.78 8.88 2.77
C MET A 49 -8.92 10.04 3.75
N HIS A 50 -10.15 10.43 4.07
CA HIS A 50 -10.39 11.47 5.06
C HIS A 50 -9.87 11.08 6.45
N GLN A 51 -10.09 9.83 6.88
CA GLN A 51 -9.55 9.31 8.14
C GLN A 51 -8.01 9.28 8.16
N PHE A 52 -7.34 8.95 7.05
CA PHE A 52 -5.89 9.11 6.95
C PHE A 52 -5.45 10.57 7.04
N GLY A 53 -6.21 11.51 6.45
CA GLY A 53 -5.94 12.95 6.59
C GLY A 53 -6.01 13.41 8.04
N VAL A 54 -7.07 13.04 8.75
CA VAL A 54 -7.21 13.33 10.19
C VAL A 54 -6.07 12.70 10.99
N ALA A 55 -5.69 11.45 10.68
CA ALA A 55 -4.57 10.77 11.36
C ALA A 55 -3.23 11.45 11.08
N LEU A 56 -2.97 11.88 9.85
CA LEU A 56 -1.77 12.64 9.47
C LEU A 56 -1.72 13.99 10.18
N GLY A 57 -2.84 14.72 10.24
CA GLY A 57 -2.95 15.97 10.99
C GLY A 57 -2.65 15.76 12.48
N SER A 58 -3.25 14.74 13.10
CA SER A 58 -3.00 14.41 14.51
C SER A 58 -1.55 13.99 14.79
N TYR A 59 -0.93 13.25 13.87
CA TYR A 59 0.49 12.91 13.94
C TYR A 59 1.35 14.18 13.83
N PHE A 60 1.06 15.05 12.86
CA PHE A 60 1.78 16.30 12.65
C PHE A 60 1.64 17.25 13.85
N ASP A 61 0.46 17.36 14.46
CA ASP A 61 0.24 18.15 15.68
C ASP A 61 1.11 17.66 16.86
N THR A 62 1.41 16.36 16.90
CA THR A 62 2.22 15.73 17.96
C THR A 62 3.72 15.84 17.69
N PHE A 63 4.14 15.59 16.44
CA PHE A 63 5.56 15.42 16.08
C PHE A 63 6.14 16.57 15.24
N THR A 64 5.30 17.50 14.78
CA THR A 64 5.66 18.63 13.89
C THR A 64 6.32 18.22 12.57
N MET A 65 6.06 17.00 12.12
CA MET A 65 6.59 16.41 10.91
C MET A 65 5.64 15.33 10.39
N LEU A 66 5.71 15.03 9.09
CA LEU A 66 5.07 13.87 8.49
C LEU A 66 5.82 12.59 8.86
N PRO A 67 5.14 11.43 8.93
CA PRO A 67 5.82 10.17 9.18
C PRO A 67 6.64 9.76 7.95
N ALA A 68 7.77 9.09 8.19
CA ALA A 68 8.58 8.54 7.12
C ALA A 68 7.80 7.51 6.30
N GLY A 69 7.94 7.57 4.97
CA GLY A 69 7.36 6.58 4.08
C GLY A 69 7.86 5.17 4.40
N CYS A 70 9.14 5.09 4.74
CA CYS A 70 9.81 3.91 5.24
C CYS A 70 10.89 4.30 6.24
N VAL A 71 10.96 3.67 7.42
CA VAL A 71 12.15 3.76 8.27
C VAL A 71 13.07 2.59 7.95
N ASN A 72 14.31 2.89 7.58
CA ASN A 72 15.34 1.88 7.34
C ASN A 72 16.74 2.47 7.54
N PRO A 73 17.74 1.71 8.03
CA PRO A 73 19.08 2.24 8.23
C PRO A 73 19.73 2.84 6.98
N ARG A 74 19.40 2.33 5.78
CA ARG A 74 19.93 2.80 4.49
C ARG A 74 18.91 2.68 3.36
N GLY A 75 19.13 3.42 2.28
CA GLY A 75 18.50 3.20 0.98
C GLY A 75 19.55 2.96 -0.12
N PRO A 76 19.13 2.63 -1.36
CA PRO A 76 17.76 2.33 -1.75
C PRO A 76 17.29 0.99 -1.17
N ILE A 77 15.99 0.84 -0.94
CA ILE A 77 15.39 -0.40 -0.43
C ILE A 77 14.80 -1.25 -1.56
N ALA A 78 14.99 -2.56 -1.45
CA ALA A 78 14.38 -3.55 -2.34
C ALA A 78 13.05 -4.06 -1.75
N HIS A 79 12.12 -4.46 -2.61
CA HIS A 79 10.90 -5.14 -2.20
C HIS A 79 11.17 -6.61 -1.84
N ARG A 80 11.81 -6.82 -0.70
CA ARG A 80 12.09 -8.13 -0.14
C ARG A 80 11.79 -8.14 1.36
N PRO A 81 11.40 -9.30 1.94
CA PRO A 81 11.12 -9.43 3.36
C PRO A 81 12.42 -9.49 4.18
N ALA A 82 13.33 -8.54 3.95
CA ALA A 82 14.61 -8.42 4.63
C ALA A 82 14.89 -6.92 4.89
N GLY A 83 15.21 -6.58 6.13
CA GLY A 83 15.45 -5.20 6.55
C GLY A 83 14.42 -4.70 7.57
N PHE A 84 14.57 -3.43 7.97
CA PHE A 84 13.72 -2.82 8.97
C PHE A 84 12.37 -2.47 8.36
N HIS A 85 12.37 -1.73 7.25
CA HIS A 85 11.23 -1.46 6.37
C HIS A 85 9.93 -1.09 7.10
N HIS A 86 9.97 -0.27 8.16
CA HIS A 86 8.74 0.15 8.84
C HIS A 86 7.97 1.10 7.93
N SER A 87 6.75 0.72 7.56
CA SER A 87 5.86 1.57 6.78
C SER A 87 5.40 2.80 7.57
N TRP A 88 5.10 3.90 6.87
CA TRP A 88 4.34 5.04 7.41
C TRP A 88 3.06 4.63 8.15
N ILE A 89 2.44 3.50 7.80
CA ILE A 89 1.24 2.99 8.46
C ILE A 89 1.51 2.71 9.94
N TRP A 90 2.72 2.25 10.31
CA TRP A 90 3.09 1.95 11.70
C TRP A 90 2.93 3.17 12.59
N ALA A 91 3.47 4.30 12.13
CA ALA A 91 3.44 5.57 12.83
C ALA A 91 2.01 6.12 12.97
N LEU A 92 1.11 5.79 12.04
CA LEU A 92 -0.28 6.23 12.05
C LEU A 92 -1.24 5.32 12.82
N LEU A 93 -0.85 4.10 13.20
CA LEU A 93 -1.75 3.18 13.92
C LEU A 93 -2.40 3.80 15.17
N PRO A 94 -1.67 4.51 16.06
CA PRO A 94 -2.28 5.17 17.21
C PRO A 94 -3.32 6.24 16.83
N HIS A 95 -3.11 6.91 15.69
CA HIS A 95 -3.97 7.98 15.17
C HIS A 95 -5.13 7.46 14.31
N LEU A 96 -5.17 6.15 14.02
CA LEU A 96 -6.22 5.43 13.28
C LEU A 96 -7.09 4.55 14.19
N ASP A 97 -7.06 4.80 15.51
CA ASP A 97 -7.71 3.96 16.53
C ASP A 97 -7.28 2.48 16.48
N GLN A 98 -6.07 2.19 15.97
CA GLN A 98 -5.50 0.84 15.90
C GLN A 98 -4.47 0.60 17.02
N ARG A 99 -4.80 1.01 18.25
CA ARG A 99 -3.89 0.95 19.41
C ARG A 99 -3.43 -0.47 19.73
N SER A 100 -4.31 -1.47 19.62
CA SER A 100 -3.93 -2.87 19.83
C SER A 100 -2.90 -3.40 18.82
N ALA A 101 -2.97 -2.92 17.57
CA ALA A 101 -1.96 -3.23 16.57
C ALA A 101 -0.65 -2.49 16.87
N SER A 102 -0.73 -1.22 17.28
CA SER A 102 0.45 -0.44 17.65
C SER A 102 1.21 -1.03 18.84
N ASP A 103 0.49 -1.38 19.92
CA ASP A 103 1.09 -1.90 21.15
C ASP A 103 1.71 -3.29 20.97
N GLY A 104 1.26 -4.04 19.96
CA GLY A 104 1.77 -5.37 19.63
C GLY A 104 3.00 -5.37 18.72
N LEU A 105 3.38 -4.23 18.13
CA LEU A 105 4.57 -4.13 17.29
C LEU A 105 5.79 -3.78 18.15
N ASP A 106 6.85 -4.57 18.03
CA ASP A 106 8.16 -4.20 18.55
C ASP A 106 8.86 -3.28 17.54
N GLN A 107 8.99 -2.01 17.92
CA GLN A 107 9.61 -0.97 17.11
C GLN A 107 11.12 -1.08 17.05
N ASN A 108 11.77 -1.93 17.86
CA ASN A 108 13.21 -2.15 17.77
C ASN A 108 13.58 -3.24 16.76
N LEU A 109 12.58 -3.99 16.26
CA LEU A 109 12.74 -5.09 15.33
C LEU A 109 12.20 -4.74 13.95
N GLY A 110 12.70 -5.41 12.91
CA GLY A 110 12.24 -5.18 11.54
C GLY A 110 10.80 -5.61 11.29
N ALA A 111 10.22 -5.14 10.20
CA ALA A 111 8.81 -5.39 9.84
C ALA A 111 8.49 -6.86 9.60
N TYR A 112 9.50 -7.67 9.27
CA TYR A 112 9.36 -9.09 8.91
C TYR A 112 9.76 -10.04 10.04
N ASP A 113 10.19 -9.48 11.18
CA ASP A 113 10.63 -10.23 12.34
C ASP A 113 9.51 -11.15 12.86
N VAL A 114 9.90 -12.31 13.36
CA VAL A 114 8.96 -13.31 13.91
C VAL A 114 8.07 -12.73 15.01
N ALA A 115 8.58 -11.79 15.80
CA ALA A 115 7.82 -11.10 16.85
C ALA A 115 6.69 -10.23 16.27
N ASN A 116 6.94 -9.59 15.12
CA ASN A 116 5.99 -8.67 14.48
C ASN A 116 5.00 -9.38 13.54
N ARG A 117 5.28 -10.61 13.11
CA ARG A 117 4.41 -11.38 12.18
C ARG A 117 2.96 -11.56 12.64
N PRO A 118 2.65 -11.85 13.92
CA PRO A 118 1.26 -11.97 14.37
C PRO A 118 0.45 -10.69 14.12
N VAL A 119 1.03 -9.53 14.41
CA VAL A 119 0.39 -8.23 14.18
C VAL A 119 0.34 -7.91 12.70
N ALA A 120 1.40 -8.20 11.94
CA ALA A 120 1.41 -8.01 10.49
C ALA A 120 0.29 -8.76 9.75
N ARG A 121 -0.26 -9.84 10.34
CA ARG A 121 -1.40 -10.61 9.81
C ARG A 121 -2.77 -9.98 10.07
N LEU A 122 -2.86 -8.94 10.90
CA LEU A 122 -4.12 -8.24 11.14
C LEU A 122 -4.62 -7.62 9.83
N VAL A 123 -5.88 -7.88 9.53
CA VAL A 123 -6.59 -7.26 8.39
C VAL A 123 -7.35 -6.05 8.92
N LEU A 124 -6.79 -4.86 8.71
CA LEU A 124 -7.33 -3.61 9.20
C LEU A 124 -8.37 -3.06 8.21
N PRO A 125 -9.66 -2.97 8.55
CA PRO A 125 -10.70 -2.53 7.60
C PRO A 125 -10.47 -1.15 7.01
N ILE A 126 -9.87 -0.23 7.79
CA ILE A 126 -9.52 1.12 7.35
C ILE A 126 -8.51 1.14 6.19
N LEU A 127 -7.68 0.10 6.08
CA LEU A 127 -6.69 -0.02 5.00
C LEU A 127 -7.27 -0.65 3.72
N LEU A 128 -8.55 -1.03 3.72
CA LEU A 128 -9.17 -1.78 2.62
C LEU A 128 -10.20 -0.95 1.86
N CYS A 129 -10.14 -1.01 0.53
CA CYS A 129 -11.19 -0.48 -0.33
C CYS A 129 -12.23 -1.59 -0.63
N PRO A 130 -13.53 -1.40 -0.33
CA PRO A 130 -14.55 -2.42 -0.55
C PRO A 130 -14.76 -2.83 -2.02
N SER A 131 -14.32 -2.01 -2.97
CA SER A 131 -14.37 -2.35 -4.41
C SER A 131 -13.27 -3.31 -4.82
N ASP A 132 -12.18 -3.43 -4.04
CA ASP A 132 -11.16 -4.44 -4.26
C ASP A 132 -11.54 -5.71 -3.51
N THR A 133 -11.95 -6.72 -4.25
CA THR A 133 -12.38 -8.04 -3.77
C THR A 133 -11.37 -9.20 -3.84
N PRO A 134 -10.13 -9.06 -4.37
CA PRO A 134 -9.10 -10.11 -4.28
C PRO A 134 -8.68 -10.48 -2.84
N SER A 135 -7.69 -11.35 -2.71
CA SER A 135 -7.09 -11.73 -1.43
C SER A 135 -6.80 -10.53 -0.53
N ARG A 136 -7.16 -10.63 0.75
CA ARG A 136 -6.88 -9.62 1.78
C ARG A 136 -5.53 -9.82 2.46
N THR A 137 -4.85 -10.92 2.13
CA THR A 137 -3.63 -11.36 2.78
C THR A 137 -2.60 -11.78 1.75
N SER A 138 -1.33 -11.62 2.10
CA SER A 138 -0.18 -11.99 1.28
C SER A 138 -0.03 -13.50 1.10
N ILE A 139 0.40 -13.91 -0.09
CA ILE A 139 0.82 -15.28 -0.43
C ILE A 139 2.35 -15.45 -0.44
N ASP A 140 3.09 -14.40 -0.07
CA ASP A 140 4.56 -14.42 0.04
C ASP A 140 5.04 -15.59 0.92
N ARG A 141 6.25 -16.06 0.69
CA ARG A 141 6.81 -17.20 1.44
C ARG A 141 7.06 -16.86 2.91
N VAL A 142 7.61 -15.68 3.18
CA VAL A 142 8.00 -15.24 4.53
C VAL A 142 6.83 -14.55 5.22
N MET A 143 6.17 -13.64 4.51
CA MET A 143 5.06 -12.83 5.00
C MET A 143 3.70 -13.45 4.69
N ARG A 144 3.63 -14.78 4.55
CA ARG A 144 2.37 -15.51 4.31
C ARG A 144 1.32 -15.10 5.36
N GLY A 145 0.17 -14.64 4.86
CA GLY A 145 -0.94 -14.21 5.69
C GLY A 145 -0.89 -12.74 6.12
N ALA A 146 0.18 -11.99 5.83
CA ALA A 146 0.26 -10.58 6.19
C ALA A 146 -0.90 -9.79 5.56
N GLY A 147 -1.52 -8.90 6.33
CA GLY A 147 -2.65 -8.09 5.87
C GLY A 147 -2.21 -7.15 4.74
N LEU A 148 -2.97 -7.12 3.65
CA LEU A 148 -2.72 -6.21 2.53
C LEU A 148 -3.50 -4.89 2.73
N ASN A 149 -3.13 -3.87 1.96
CA ASN A 149 -3.70 -2.53 1.98
C ASN A 149 -4.01 -2.04 0.56
N ASN A 150 -4.88 -1.02 0.48
CA ASN A 150 -5.29 -0.36 -0.76
C ASN A 150 -4.81 1.10 -0.82
N TYR A 151 -3.86 1.50 0.01
CA TYR A 151 -3.40 2.88 0.12
C TYR A 151 -1.88 2.96 0.21
N ALA A 152 -1.26 3.86 -0.53
CA ALA A 152 0.18 4.04 -0.54
C ALA A 152 0.57 5.52 -0.47
N GLY A 153 1.73 5.80 0.10
CA GLY A 153 2.35 7.13 0.08
C GLY A 153 3.15 7.37 -1.20
N VAL A 154 3.27 8.64 -1.60
CA VAL A 154 4.08 9.06 -2.74
C VAL A 154 5.54 9.16 -2.34
N HIS A 155 6.40 8.27 -2.85
CA HIS A 155 7.84 8.36 -2.57
C HIS A 155 8.60 9.23 -3.57
N HIS A 156 8.20 9.24 -4.84
CA HIS A 156 8.89 9.98 -5.90
C HIS A 156 7.92 10.27 -7.08
N PRO A 157 8.07 11.37 -7.83
CA PRO A 157 7.26 11.64 -9.02
C PRO A 157 7.44 10.59 -10.13
N VAL A 158 8.67 10.15 -10.40
CA VAL A 158 8.94 9.19 -11.49
C VAL A 158 9.29 7.80 -10.95
N GLU A 159 9.31 6.79 -11.83
CA GLU A 159 9.76 5.45 -11.44
C GLU A 159 11.23 5.49 -11.03
N ALA A 160 11.49 5.24 -9.75
CA ALA A 160 12.83 5.14 -9.18
C ALA A 160 12.81 4.16 -8.00
N PRO A 161 13.98 3.63 -7.60
CA PRO A 161 14.12 2.95 -6.33
C PRO A 161 13.67 3.84 -5.16
N ILE A 162 13.07 3.23 -4.15
CA ILE A 162 12.70 3.91 -2.90
C ILE A 162 13.98 4.21 -2.13
N ASP A 163 14.32 5.49 -1.98
CA ASP A 163 15.58 5.93 -1.40
C ASP A 163 15.44 7.22 -0.58
N THR A 164 16.47 7.54 0.19
CA THR A 164 16.64 8.76 0.97
C THR A 164 16.75 10.03 0.12
N THR A 165 17.06 9.88 -1.17
CA THR A 165 17.22 10.98 -2.13
C THR A 165 15.93 11.32 -2.89
N ASN A 166 14.82 10.65 -2.59
CA ASN A 166 13.59 10.87 -3.34
C ASN A 166 12.90 12.21 -3.03
N HIS A 167 11.97 12.57 -3.91
CA HIS A 167 11.37 13.90 -4.01
C HIS A 167 9.89 13.96 -3.58
N GLY A 168 9.27 12.82 -3.28
CA GLY A 168 7.87 12.80 -2.82
C GLY A 168 7.69 13.13 -1.35
N SER A 169 6.46 12.97 -0.89
CA SER A 169 6.02 13.25 0.49
C SER A 169 6.38 12.16 1.49
N PHE A 170 6.57 10.92 1.03
CA PHE A 170 6.78 9.72 1.84
C PHE A 170 7.89 8.84 1.25
N TYR A 171 9.13 9.01 1.69
CA TYR A 171 10.27 8.21 1.24
C TYR A 171 11.11 7.69 2.43
N VAL A 172 12.28 7.11 2.16
CA VAL A 172 13.10 6.50 3.22
C VAL A 172 13.59 7.58 4.18
N ASN A 173 13.27 7.43 5.47
CA ASN A 173 13.63 8.34 6.56
C ASN A 173 13.20 9.80 6.30
N SER A 174 12.10 9.99 5.59
CA SER A 174 11.54 11.32 5.31
C SER A 174 10.74 11.85 6.50
N PHE A 175 11.27 12.82 7.22
CA PHE A 175 10.57 13.45 8.35
C PHE A 175 10.25 14.90 8.02
N LEU A 176 9.46 15.09 6.95
CA LEU A 176 9.22 16.40 6.34
C LEU A 176 8.30 17.26 7.18
N ARG A 177 8.61 18.55 7.30
CA ARG A 177 7.68 19.57 7.80
C ARG A 177 6.88 20.18 6.66
N TYR A 178 5.75 20.82 6.98
CA TYR A 178 4.97 21.54 5.98
C TYR A 178 5.73 22.71 5.36
N GLU A 179 6.69 23.31 6.06
CA GLU A 179 7.53 24.36 5.47
C GLU A 179 8.53 23.85 4.42
N GLU A 180 8.81 22.54 4.41
CA GLU A 180 9.70 21.87 3.45
C GLU A 180 8.97 21.43 2.17
N ILE A 181 7.72 21.86 2.01
CA ILE A 181 6.86 21.60 0.85
C ILE A 181 6.49 22.96 0.23
N PRO A 182 7.43 23.62 -0.48
CA PRO A 182 7.23 24.96 -1.03
C PRO A 182 6.09 25.05 -2.06
N ASP A 183 5.73 23.94 -2.70
CA ASP A 183 4.61 23.90 -3.66
C ASP A 183 3.24 23.97 -2.98
N GLY A 184 3.22 23.80 -1.65
CA GLY A 184 2.04 23.94 -0.80
C GLY A 184 1.31 22.62 -0.57
N THR A 185 0.87 22.42 0.68
CA THR A 185 0.22 21.18 1.12
C THR A 185 -1.10 20.86 0.41
N ALA A 186 -1.77 21.89 -0.12
CA ALA A 186 -3.01 21.76 -0.90
C ALA A 186 -2.80 21.34 -2.36
N TYR A 187 -1.55 21.28 -2.83
CA TYR A 187 -1.18 20.92 -4.21
C TYR A 187 -0.25 19.72 -4.28
N THR A 188 0.33 19.28 -3.16
CA THR A 188 1.14 18.07 -3.08
C THR A 188 0.33 16.85 -2.64
N ILE A 189 0.40 15.77 -3.40
CA ILE A 189 -0.21 14.48 -3.07
C ILE A 189 0.59 13.82 -1.96
N GLY A 190 -0.11 13.40 -0.92
CA GLY A 190 0.44 12.57 0.15
C GLY A 190 0.22 11.10 -0.11
N LEU A 191 -1.04 10.68 -0.16
CA LEU A 191 -1.45 9.28 -0.29
C LEU A 191 -2.35 9.07 -1.51
N GLY A 192 -2.39 7.84 -2.03
CA GLY A 192 -3.27 7.45 -3.13
C GLY A 192 -3.68 5.98 -3.05
N GLU A 193 -4.73 5.64 -3.80
CA GLU A 193 -5.21 4.25 -3.85
C GLU A 193 -4.27 3.33 -4.64
N ILE A 194 -4.15 2.09 -4.19
CA ILE A 194 -3.48 0.99 -4.89
C ILE A 194 -4.37 -0.26 -4.93
N PHE A 195 -4.11 -1.13 -5.90
CA PHE A 195 -4.62 -2.50 -5.87
C PHE A 195 -3.87 -3.36 -4.86
N ARG A 196 -4.60 -4.29 -4.23
CA ARG A 196 -3.94 -5.37 -3.49
C ARG A 196 -3.35 -6.37 -4.46
N ASP A 197 -2.03 -6.49 -4.37
CA ASP A 197 -1.27 -7.56 -4.98
C ASP A 197 -0.99 -8.62 -3.90
N PRO A 198 -1.45 -9.88 -4.08
CA PRO A 198 -1.17 -10.96 -3.14
C PRO A 198 0.34 -11.20 -2.92
N THR A 199 1.20 -10.79 -3.85
CA THR A 199 2.66 -10.94 -3.74
C THR A 199 3.31 -9.86 -2.86
N ASN A 200 2.58 -8.81 -2.47
CA ASN A 200 3.12 -7.78 -1.58
C ASN A 200 3.32 -8.30 -0.16
N LEU A 201 4.21 -7.63 0.58
CA LEU A 201 4.65 -8.02 1.92
C LEU A 201 3.72 -7.54 3.05
N GLY A 202 2.59 -6.95 2.70
CA GLY A 202 1.59 -6.43 3.64
C GLY A 202 1.81 -4.99 4.09
N TRP A 203 0.84 -4.48 4.85
CA TRP A 203 0.77 -3.09 5.31
C TRP A 203 1.93 -2.70 6.24
N VAL A 204 2.59 -3.68 6.86
CA VAL A 204 3.76 -3.41 7.69
C VAL A 204 4.99 -2.99 6.89
N SER A 205 5.04 -3.30 5.59
CA SER A 205 6.23 -3.15 4.78
C SER A 205 6.30 -1.80 4.09
N GLY A 206 7.26 -0.96 4.47
CA GLY A 206 7.61 0.33 3.86
C GLY A 206 8.28 0.22 2.48
N THR A 207 7.87 -0.74 1.66
CA THR A 207 8.37 -0.94 0.29
C THR A 207 7.27 -0.57 -0.70
N ARG A 208 7.28 -1.13 -1.92
CA ARG A 208 6.10 -1.11 -2.82
C ARG A 208 4.82 -1.76 -2.23
N SER A 209 4.81 -2.24 -0.98
CA SER A 209 3.54 -2.63 -0.35
C SER A 209 2.75 -1.38 0.06
N THR A 210 3.44 -0.29 0.40
CA THR A 210 2.83 0.92 0.96
C THR A 210 3.36 2.22 0.35
N LEU A 211 4.24 2.16 -0.66
CA LEU A 211 4.78 3.32 -1.37
C LEU A 211 4.63 3.19 -2.88
N ARG A 212 4.44 4.31 -3.58
CA ARG A 212 4.24 4.43 -5.03
C ARG A 212 4.86 5.70 -5.62
N ASN A 213 5.08 5.68 -6.93
CA ASN A 213 5.37 6.87 -7.71
C ASN A 213 4.20 7.22 -8.63
N THR A 214 4.36 8.25 -9.47
CA THR A 214 3.32 8.72 -10.39
C THR A 214 3.51 8.29 -11.85
N SER A 215 4.14 7.13 -12.09
CA SER A 215 4.26 6.51 -13.43
C SER A 215 2.92 6.24 -14.14
N GLY A 216 1.79 6.34 -13.43
CA GLY A 216 0.44 6.38 -13.99
C GLY A 216 -0.64 5.98 -12.99
N ILE A 217 -1.90 6.16 -13.38
CA ILE A 217 -3.08 5.67 -12.66
C ILE A 217 -3.71 4.54 -13.46
N ASN A 218 -4.01 3.39 -12.85
CA ASN A 218 -4.62 2.22 -13.50
C ASN A 218 -3.80 1.66 -14.68
N LYS A 219 -2.51 2.00 -14.76
CA LYS A 219 -1.59 1.53 -15.81
C LYS A 219 -0.75 0.35 -15.35
N THR A 220 -0.84 -0.03 -14.08
CA THR A 220 -0.01 -1.07 -13.54
C THR A 220 -0.58 -2.42 -13.97
N LYS A 221 -0.06 -2.98 -15.07
CA LYS A 221 -0.56 -4.23 -15.67
C LYS A 221 -0.65 -5.35 -14.63
N VAL A 222 -1.87 -5.80 -14.35
CA VAL A 222 -2.13 -7.02 -13.58
C VAL A 222 -1.73 -8.20 -14.47
N GLY A 223 -0.74 -9.00 -14.06
CA GLY A 223 -0.34 -10.22 -14.77
C GLY A 223 0.97 -10.17 -15.58
N ILE A 224 1.68 -9.04 -15.65
CA ILE A 224 3.09 -9.01 -16.07
C ILE A 224 3.90 -8.44 -14.91
N ARG A 225 4.05 -9.23 -13.84
CA ARG A 225 4.89 -8.87 -12.70
C ARG A 225 5.64 -10.14 -12.28
N PRO A 226 6.94 -10.28 -12.54
CA PRO A 226 7.64 -11.59 -12.59
C PRO A 226 7.99 -12.17 -11.21
N TYR A 227 7.07 -12.11 -10.26
CA TYR A 227 7.23 -12.74 -8.96
C TYR A 227 6.06 -13.68 -8.68
N ALA A 228 5.78 -14.58 -9.62
CA ALA A 228 5.60 -15.96 -9.21
C ALA A 228 7.03 -16.46 -8.94
N ASN A 229 7.41 -16.53 -7.66
CA ASN A 229 8.63 -17.15 -7.13
C ASN A 229 9.48 -17.83 -8.22
N ASP A 230 10.51 -17.17 -8.75
CA ASP A 230 11.42 -17.84 -9.68
C ASP A 230 12.12 -18.97 -8.90
N PRO A 231 11.83 -20.26 -9.22
CA PRO A 231 12.44 -21.39 -8.54
C PRO A 231 13.95 -21.47 -8.76
N ALA A 232 14.54 -20.68 -9.66
CA ALA A 232 16.00 -20.58 -9.82
C ALA A 232 16.71 -19.82 -8.67
N THR A 233 15.97 -19.23 -7.73
CA THR A 233 16.54 -18.70 -6.46
C THR A 233 16.30 -19.61 -5.25
N ILE A 234 15.80 -20.84 -5.46
CA ILE A 234 16.20 -21.94 -4.58
C ILE A 234 17.66 -22.22 -4.96
N VAL A 235 18.58 -21.63 -4.21
CA VAL A 235 19.94 -22.14 -4.18
C VAL A 235 19.83 -23.54 -3.58
N ASP A 236 19.84 -24.56 -4.44
CA ASP A 236 20.17 -25.91 -4.00
C ASP A 236 21.53 -25.79 -3.31
N GLN A 237 21.58 -26.18 -2.02
CA GLN A 237 22.78 -26.12 -1.18
C GLN A 237 24.01 -26.77 -1.84
N LYS A 238 23.83 -27.55 -2.91
CA LYS A 238 24.89 -28.21 -3.66
C LYS A 238 25.55 -27.39 -4.78
N GLN A 239 25.17 -26.14 -5.05
CA GLN A 239 25.86 -25.30 -6.04
C GLN A 239 26.58 -24.07 -5.46
N VAL A 240 26.78 -24.01 -4.13
CA VAL A 240 27.59 -22.97 -3.44
C VAL A 240 28.96 -23.53 -3.05
N GLU A 241 29.60 -24.34 -3.90
CA GLU A 241 30.95 -24.84 -3.59
C GLU A 241 32.07 -23.91 -4.10
N ASP A 242 31.79 -22.82 -4.83
CA ASP A 242 32.86 -21.99 -5.43
C ASP A 242 32.66 -20.47 -5.37
N SER A 243 31.83 -19.98 -4.46
CA SER A 243 31.80 -18.54 -4.14
C SER A 243 31.62 -18.35 -2.64
N ALA A 244 32.36 -17.38 -2.09
CA ALA A 244 32.57 -17.14 -0.66
C ALA A 244 31.29 -17.33 0.19
N PRO A 245 31.41 -17.90 1.40
CA PRO A 245 30.27 -18.31 2.21
C PRO A 245 29.32 -17.14 2.48
N LEU A 246 28.03 -17.39 2.21
CA LEU A 246 26.92 -16.43 2.27
C LEU A 246 26.71 -15.79 3.67
N ASP A 247 27.34 -16.38 4.69
CA ASP A 247 27.28 -15.98 6.09
C ASP A 247 27.94 -14.61 6.35
N GLU A 248 28.87 -14.18 5.47
CA GLU A 248 29.48 -12.85 5.53
C GLU A 248 28.61 -11.74 4.90
N ILE A 249 27.61 -12.10 4.09
CA ILE A 249 26.81 -11.14 3.30
C ILE A 249 25.46 -10.85 3.98
N PHE A 250 24.90 -11.81 4.71
CA PHE A 250 23.66 -11.63 5.49
C PHE A 250 23.74 -12.43 6.79
N PRO A 251 24.14 -11.80 7.92
CA PRO A 251 24.06 -12.48 9.21
C PRO A 251 22.58 -12.68 9.56
N LEU A 252 22.10 -13.90 9.38
CA LEU A 252 20.87 -14.36 10.01
C LEU A 252 21.11 -14.33 11.52
N GLY A 253 20.19 -13.72 12.27
CA GLY A 253 20.24 -13.73 13.72
C GLY A 253 20.34 -15.17 14.26
N PRO A 254 20.91 -15.36 15.46
CA PRO A 254 21.22 -16.69 15.96
C PRO A 254 19.95 -17.55 16.06
N GLU A 255 20.01 -18.77 15.54
CA GLU A 255 18.96 -19.76 15.79
C GLU A 255 18.90 -20.10 17.29
N PRO A 256 17.71 -20.29 17.88
CA PRO A 256 17.61 -20.69 19.26
C PRO A 256 17.92 -22.18 19.37
N GLY A 257 19.18 -22.51 19.63
CA GLY A 257 19.65 -23.86 19.95
C GLY A 257 20.46 -23.80 21.24
N GLY A 258 20.10 -24.64 22.21
CA GLY A 258 20.68 -24.66 23.55
C GLY A 258 22.20 -24.81 23.54
N ASP A 259 22.86 -24.07 24.43
CA ASP A 259 23.40 -24.61 25.66
C ASP A 259 23.74 -23.43 26.58
N GLU A 260 23.63 -23.65 27.89
CA GLU A 260 23.97 -22.69 28.94
C GLU A 260 25.49 -22.42 28.91
N ASP A 261 25.91 -21.20 29.26
CA ASP A 261 27.29 -20.69 29.33
C ASP A 261 27.96 -20.19 28.03
N ALA A 262 27.60 -18.98 27.61
CA ALA A 262 28.56 -18.04 27.01
C ALA A 262 28.10 -16.60 27.23
N THR A 263 28.71 -15.93 28.21
CA THR A 263 28.64 -14.49 28.37
C THR A 263 29.56 -13.87 27.31
N GLU A 264 29.10 -13.72 26.07
CA GLU A 264 29.86 -13.03 25.03
C GLU A 264 29.12 -11.79 24.52
N MET A 265 29.80 -10.66 24.73
CA MET A 265 29.35 -9.29 24.57
C MET A 265 29.22 -8.97 23.08
N LEU A 266 28.00 -8.70 22.61
CA LEU A 266 27.74 -8.28 21.22
C LEU A 266 28.49 -6.97 20.91
N PRO A 267 29.17 -6.87 19.75
CA PRO A 267 29.93 -5.67 19.40
C PRO A 267 28.99 -4.49 19.10
N THR A 268 29.22 -3.36 19.75
CA THR A 268 28.58 -2.08 19.42
C THR A 268 29.29 -1.43 18.23
N PRO A 269 28.59 -0.93 17.21
CA PRO A 269 29.22 -0.20 16.10
C PRO A 269 29.87 1.10 16.59
N GLU A 270 31.11 1.39 16.16
CA GLU A 270 31.75 2.68 16.40
C GLU A 270 31.00 3.82 15.66
N GLU A 271 30.85 4.98 16.33
CA GLU A 271 30.24 6.18 15.76
C GLU A 271 30.96 6.59 14.46
N GLY A 272 30.21 6.65 13.34
CA GLY A 272 30.66 7.29 12.11
C GLY A 272 31.07 6.39 10.93
N ALA A 273 30.89 5.07 10.99
CA ALA A 273 31.24 4.20 9.85
C ALA A 273 30.21 4.28 8.69
N ILE A 274 30.49 5.15 7.72
CA ILE A 274 29.94 5.07 6.35
C ILE A 274 30.99 4.41 5.46
N LEU A 275 30.62 3.39 4.68
CA LEU A 275 31.14 3.10 3.34
C LEU A 275 30.42 1.87 2.74
N ARG A 276 29.61 2.03 1.68
CA ARG A 276 29.74 1.28 0.40
C ARG A 276 28.73 1.71 -0.71
N PRO A 277 28.99 1.35 -1.99
CA PRO A 277 29.24 2.24 -3.14
C PRO A 277 27.97 2.67 -3.92
N PRO A 278 28.07 3.63 -4.88
CA PRO A 278 26.94 4.06 -5.69
C PRO A 278 26.33 2.89 -6.47
N ALA A 279 24.99 2.86 -6.56
CA ALA A 279 24.25 1.87 -7.30
C ALA A 279 24.76 1.78 -8.76
N PRO A 280 25.03 0.57 -9.29
CA PRO A 280 25.50 0.43 -10.66
C PRO A 280 24.44 0.96 -11.64
N PRO A 281 24.84 1.68 -12.69
CA PRO A 281 23.91 2.14 -13.71
C PRO A 281 23.51 0.96 -14.59
N VAL A 282 22.19 0.80 -14.79
CA VAL A 282 21.54 -0.11 -15.74
C VAL A 282 21.44 -1.58 -15.32
N ALA A 283 20.44 -1.86 -14.47
CA ALA A 283 19.45 -2.91 -14.68
C ALA A 283 18.29 -2.61 -13.73
N VAL A 284 17.08 -2.39 -14.25
CA VAL A 284 15.87 -2.23 -13.43
C VAL A 284 15.56 -3.59 -12.83
N ASN A 285 16.32 -3.96 -11.81
CA ASN A 285 16.07 -5.18 -11.05
C ASN A 285 14.65 -5.02 -10.47
N LEU A 286 13.75 -5.95 -10.81
CA LEU A 286 12.32 -5.86 -10.51
C LEU A 286 12.04 -5.66 -9.01
N ASP A 287 13.01 -5.99 -8.16
CA ASP A 287 13.01 -5.75 -6.73
C ASP A 287 12.99 -4.26 -6.36
N TYR A 288 13.53 -3.36 -7.20
CA TYR A 288 13.52 -1.92 -6.98
C TYR A 288 12.39 -1.21 -7.75
N SER A 289 11.63 -1.95 -8.55
CA SER A 289 10.46 -1.36 -9.22
C SER A 289 9.28 -1.26 -8.27
N VAL A 290 8.63 -0.10 -8.27
CA VAL A 290 7.59 0.27 -7.32
C VAL A 290 6.23 0.35 -8.02
N GLY A 291 6.18 1.00 -9.18
CA GLY A 291 4.96 1.23 -9.95
C GLY A 291 4.08 2.37 -9.42
N GLY A 292 3.00 2.59 -10.17
CA GLY A 292 2.05 3.69 -9.97
C GLY A 292 0.82 3.34 -9.15
N PHE A 293 -0.06 4.33 -9.01
CA PHE A 293 -1.32 4.21 -8.28
C PHE A 293 -2.38 3.47 -9.09
N ASP A 294 -3.31 2.81 -8.42
CA ASP A 294 -4.38 2.06 -9.07
C ASP A 294 -5.63 1.99 -8.20
N SER A 295 -6.81 2.00 -8.83
CA SER A 295 -8.10 1.89 -8.13
C SER A 295 -9.11 1.06 -8.91
N ARG A 296 -10.03 0.42 -8.17
CA ARG A 296 -11.12 -0.38 -8.78
C ARG A 296 -12.26 0.51 -9.25
N HIS A 297 -12.22 1.78 -8.91
CA HIS A 297 -13.16 2.78 -9.34
C HIS A 297 -12.91 3.14 -10.81
N ALA A 298 -13.99 3.31 -11.57
CA ALA A 298 -13.87 3.65 -12.99
C ALA A 298 -13.31 5.07 -13.19
N GLY A 299 -12.35 5.20 -14.10
CA GLY A 299 -11.87 6.49 -14.62
C GLY A 299 -10.80 7.19 -13.78
N GLY A 300 -10.27 6.57 -12.71
CA GLY A 300 -9.25 7.20 -11.87
C GLY A 300 -9.18 6.61 -10.46
N ALA A 301 -8.53 7.34 -9.54
CA ALA A 301 -8.30 6.91 -8.16
C ALA A 301 -8.53 8.06 -7.17
N GLN A 302 -8.82 7.73 -5.91
CA GLN A 302 -8.82 8.69 -4.82
C GLN A 302 -7.39 8.99 -4.39
N PHE A 303 -7.12 10.26 -4.11
CA PHE A 303 -5.87 10.76 -3.57
C PHE A 303 -6.16 11.67 -2.38
N LEU A 304 -5.23 11.67 -1.44
CA LEU A 304 -5.21 12.55 -0.29
C LEU A 304 -4.06 13.54 -0.49
N LEU A 305 -4.38 14.83 -0.46
CA LEU A 305 -3.39 15.90 -0.44
C LEU A 305 -2.88 16.13 0.98
N LEU A 306 -1.74 16.77 1.13
CA LEU A 306 -1.10 16.98 2.44
C LEU A 306 -1.88 17.94 3.35
N ASP A 307 -2.81 18.72 2.80
CA ASP A 307 -3.80 19.51 3.55
C ASP A 307 -4.99 18.69 4.08
N SER A 308 -4.93 17.36 3.97
CA SER A 308 -5.98 16.41 4.36
C SER A 308 -7.23 16.42 3.48
N SER A 309 -7.23 17.16 2.36
CA SER A 309 -8.33 17.12 1.40
C SER A 309 -8.22 15.88 0.50
N SER A 310 -9.34 15.19 0.28
CA SER A 310 -9.40 14.04 -0.64
C SER A 310 -9.94 14.47 -2.00
N ARG A 311 -9.24 14.15 -3.08
CA ARG A 311 -9.66 14.40 -4.47
C ARG A 311 -9.65 13.13 -5.29
N PHE A 312 -10.56 13.05 -6.26
CA PHE A 312 -10.51 11.99 -7.25
C PHE A 312 -9.77 12.49 -8.49
N ILE A 313 -8.66 11.85 -8.83
CA ILE A 313 -7.83 12.23 -9.97
C ILE A 313 -8.11 11.25 -11.11
N SER A 314 -8.39 11.81 -12.30
CA SER A 314 -8.68 11.06 -13.52
C SER A 314 -7.44 10.30 -14.01
N GLU A 315 -7.62 9.07 -14.50
CA GLU A 315 -6.54 8.30 -15.13
C GLU A 315 -6.02 8.93 -16.44
N ASN A 316 -6.75 9.90 -16.99
CA ASN A 316 -6.38 10.69 -18.17
C ASN A 316 -5.61 11.98 -17.81
N ILE A 317 -5.22 12.18 -16.55
CA ILE A 317 -4.35 13.29 -16.15
C ILE A 317 -3.06 13.31 -17.00
N SER A 318 -2.60 14.51 -17.35
CA SER A 318 -1.31 14.68 -18.02
C SER A 318 -0.19 14.11 -17.14
N PRO A 319 0.71 13.25 -17.67
CA PRO A 319 1.81 12.70 -16.89
C PRO A 319 2.66 13.77 -16.20
N GLY A 320 2.98 14.86 -16.92
CA GLY A 320 3.77 15.95 -16.34
C GLY A 320 3.05 16.66 -15.19
N LEU A 321 1.73 16.84 -15.28
CA LEU A 321 0.95 17.40 -14.17
C LEU A 321 0.94 16.42 -12.98
N PHE A 322 0.75 15.13 -13.24
CA PHE A 322 0.71 14.14 -12.16
C PHE A 322 2.06 14.00 -11.43
N GLU A 323 3.17 14.10 -12.18
CA GLU A 323 4.52 14.19 -11.63
C GLU A 323 4.70 15.45 -10.77
N GLN A 324 4.24 16.62 -11.24
CA GLN A 324 4.34 17.86 -10.47
C GLN A 324 3.60 17.77 -9.12
N LEU A 325 2.41 17.16 -9.12
CA LEU A 325 1.64 16.95 -7.89
C LEU A 325 2.29 15.97 -6.91
N ALA A 326 3.25 15.17 -7.37
CA ALA A 326 3.95 14.19 -6.58
C ALA A 326 5.35 14.62 -6.13
N ASP A 327 5.90 15.67 -6.74
CA ASP A 327 7.08 16.36 -6.23
C ASP A 327 6.66 17.31 -5.10
N ARG A 328 7.52 17.45 -4.09
CA ARG A 328 7.27 18.36 -2.97
C ARG A 328 7.82 19.77 -3.23
N ALA A 329 8.80 19.91 -4.13
CA ALA A 329 9.59 21.12 -4.29
C ALA A 329 10.04 21.38 -5.74
N ASP A 330 9.14 21.22 -6.71
CA ASP A 330 9.45 21.49 -8.11
C ASP A 330 9.21 22.94 -8.55
N GLY A 331 8.55 23.76 -7.70
CA GLY A 331 8.21 25.16 -7.97
C GLY A 331 7.09 25.34 -8.98
N GLY A 332 6.42 24.27 -9.39
CA GLY A 332 5.31 24.23 -10.32
C GLY A 332 4.00 24.60 -9.62
N VAL A 333 3.65 25.88 -9.61
CA VAL A 333 2.35 26.33 -9.07
C VAL A 333 1.21 25.78 -9.94
N THR A 334 0.54 24.72 -9.47
CA THR A 334 -0.59 24.11 -10.17
C THR A 334 -1.88 24.79 -9.73
N ALA A 335 -2.37 25.75 -10.53
CA ALA A 335 -3.48 26.62 -10.11
C ALA A 335 -4.83 25.91 -9.91
N GLU A 336 -5.07 24.75 -10.52
CA GLU A 336 -6.28 23.93 -10.32
C GLU A 336 -6.16 22.62 -11.13
N PHE A 337 -6.51 21.49 -10.52
CA PHE A 337 -6.57 20.16 -11.16
C PHE A 337 -7.63 19.27 -10.48
#